data_AF-A0A3D2WJY6-F1
#
_entry.id   AF-A0A3D2WJY6-F1
#
_cell.length_a   1.000
_cell.length_b   1.000
_cell.length_c   1.000
_cell.angle_alpha   90.00
_cell.angle_beta   90.00
_cell.angle_gamma   90.00
#
_symmetry.space_group_name_H-M   'P 1'
#
loop_
_entity.id
_entity.type
_entity.pdbx_description
1 polymer ?
#
loop_
_entity_poly.entity_id
_entity_poly.type
_entity_poly.pdbx_seq_one_letter_code
_entity_poly.pdbx_strand_id
1 'polypeptide(L)'
;MSTSTQTIKTTLSRHFKAGLAYIPVILLWCLAQLPLSWLIHLGRGLGSLLYVLVKRRTAIARKNIQMILPELSESEQEAITKECIKENVCGLFESAKAWFGNMQPT
;
A
#
# COMPACT_ATOMS: atom_id res chain seq x y z
N MET A 1 16.20 -26.83 -35.40
CA MET A 1 14.82 -26.29 -35.45
C MET A 1 14.14 -26.16 -34.08
N SER A 2 14.78 -26.55 -32.96
CA SER A 2 14.23 -26.46 -31.60
C SER A 2 14.57 -25.15 -30.85
N THR A 3 15.60 -24.42 -31.30
CA THR A 3 16.12 -23.22 -30.63
C THR A 3 15.29 -21.96 -30.87
N SER A 4 14.63 -21.82 -32.04
CA SER A 4 13.80 -20.65 -32.38
C SER A 4 12.47 -20.63 -31.62
N THR A 5 11.84 -21.80 -31.40
CA THR A 5 10.55 -21.93 -30.70
C THR A 5 10.68 -21.63 -29.19
N GLN A 6 11.83 -21.93 -28.58
CA GLN A 6 12.09 -21.58 -27.19
C GLN A 6 12.25 -20.07 -26.99
N THR A 7 12.96 -19.38 -27.90
CA THR A 7 13.18 -17.92 -27.83
C THR A 7 11.89 -17.11 -27.96
N ILE A 8 10.94 -17.55 -28.79
CA ILE A 8 9.64 -16.89 -28.94
C ILE A 8 8.79 -17.06 -27.68
N LYS A 9 8.76 -18.26 -27.09
CA LYS A 9 8.01 -18.54 -25.86
C LYS A 9 8.56 -17.75 -24.66
N THR A 10 9.88 -17.63 -24.53
CA THR A 10 10.50 -16.86 -23.43
C THR A 10 10.31 -15.36 -23.60
N THR A 11 10.36 -14.84 -24.82
CA THR A 11 10.11 -13.42 -25.11
C THR A 11 8.66 -13.03 -24.84
N LEU A 12 7.70 -13.82 -25.33
CA LEU A 12 6.27 -13.59 -25.11
C LEU A 12 5.91 -13.65 -23.61
N SER A 13 6.47 -14.61 -22.88
CA SER A 13 6.33 -14.72 -21.42
C SER A 13 6.86 -13.50 -20.67
N ARG A 14 7.98 -12.90 -21.13
CA ARG A 14 8.56 -11.70 -20.53
C ARG A 14 7.68 -10.47 -20.73
N HIS A 15 7.11 -10.28 -21.92
CA HIS A 15 6.20 -9.17 -22.19
C HIS A 15 4.87 -9.29 -21.45
N PHE A 16 4.33 -10.50 -21.34
CA PHE A 16 3.13 -10.76 -20.54
C PHE A 16 3.35 -10.45 -19.04
N LYS A 17 4.47 -10.91 -18.48
CA LYS A 17 4.87 -10.59 -17.10
C LYS A 17 5.10 -9.09 -16.89
N ALA A 18 5.66 -8.41 -17.90
CA ALA A 18 5.80 -6.95 -17.86
C ALA A 18 4.43 -6.26 -17.78
N GLY A 19 3.46 -6.68 -18.59
CA GLY A 19 2.09 -6.16 -18.52
C GLY A 19 1.45 -6.33 -17.13
N LEU A 20 1.65 -7.50 -16.51
CA LEU A 20 1.15 -7.78 -15.15
C LEU A 20 1.76 -6.87 -14.08
N ALA A 21 3.02 -6.46 -14.25
CA ALA A 21 3.70 -5.57 -13.32
C ALA A 21 3.14 -4.13 -13.32
N TYR A 22 2.45 -3.70 -14.38
CA TYR A 22 1.81 -2.39 -14.46
C TYR A 22 0.42 -2.33 -13.82
N ILE A 23 -0.18 -3.48 -13.48
CA ILE A 23 -1.53 -3.53 -12.87
C ILE A 23 -1.62 -2.64 -11.61
N PRO A 24 -0.68 -2.69 -10.64
CA PRO A 24 -0.74 -1.82 -9.47
C PRO A 24 -0.64 -0.33 -9.83
N VAL A 25 0.18 0.01 -10.82
CA VAL A 25 0.36 1.41 -11.27
C VAL A 25 -0.93 1.95 -11.90
N ILE A 26 -1.56 1.16 -12.78
CA ILE A 26 -2.84 1.52 -13.40
C ILE A 26 -3.93 1.67 -12.32
N LEU A 27 -3.95 0.77 -11.32
CA LEU A 27 -4.89 0.86 -10.21
C LEU A 27 -4.69 2.14 -9.39
N LEU A 28 -3.44 2.49 -9.05
CA LEU A 28 -3.12 3.73 -8.33
C LEU A 28 -3.50 4.96 -9.16
N TRP A 29 -3.29 4.94 -10.48
CA TRP A 29 -3.70 6.01 -11.39
C TRP A 29 -5.23 6.19 -11.40
N CYS A 30 -6.00 5.10 -11.45
CA CYS A 30 -7.46 5.14 -11.36
C CYS A 30 -7.93 5.71 -10.02
N LEU A 31 -7.35 5.25 -8.91
CA LEU A 31 -7.67 5.74 -7.57
C LEU A 31 -7.36 7.24 -7.42
N ALA A 32 -6.25 7.71 -8.01
CA ALA A 32 -5.86 9.11 -7.98
C ALA A 32 -6.86 10.06 -8.69
N GLN A 33 -7.82 9.55 -9.46
CA GLN A 33 -8.88 10.38 -10.04
C GLN A 33 -10.00 10.69 -9.03
N LEU A 34 -10.11 9.93 -7.94
CA LEU A 34 -11.12 10.13 -6.90
C LEU A 34 -10.82 11.37 -6.02
N PRO A 35 -11.82 11.98 -5.37
CA PRO A 35 -11.60 13.04 -4.39
C PRO A 35 -10.79 12.56 -3.19
N LEU A 36 -9.97 13.45 -2.61
CA LEU A 36 -9.03 13.09 -1.53
C LEU A 36 -9.75 12.51 -0.30
N SER A 37 -10.88 13.09 0.09
CA SER A 37 -11.66 12.63 1.25
C SER A 37 -12.09 11.15 1.11
N TRP A 38 -12.45 10.74 -0.11
CA TRP A 38 -12.83 9.34 -0.39
C TRP A 38 -11.65 8.39 -0.25
N LEU A 39 -10.48 8.81 -0.73
CA LEU A 39 -9.23 8.05 -0.59
C LEU A 39 -8.83 7.90 0.88
N ILE A 40 -8.97 8.94 1.70
CA ILE A 40 -8.69 8.89 3.13
C ILE A 40 -9.64 7.90 3.83
N HIS A 41 -10.95 7.98 3.56
CA HIS A 41 -11.91 7.02 4.14
C HIS A 41 -11.60 5.57 3.75
N LEU A 42 -11.27 5.34 2.48
CA LEU A 42 -10.84 4.04 1.98
C LEU A 42 -9.54 3.59 2.69
N GLY A 43 -8.59 4.51 2.86
CA GLY A 43 -7.32 4.27 3.56
C GLY A 43 -7.51 3.86 5.00
N ARG A 44 -8.38 4.54 5.76
CA ARG A 44 -8.69 4.17 7.15
C ARG A 44 -9.38 2.82 7.25
N GLY A 45 -10.33 2.54 6.35
CA GLY A 45 -11.02 1.24 6.28
C GLY A 45 -10.06 0.10 5.97
N LEU A 46 -9.30 0.23 4.88
CA LEU A 46 -8.32 -0.77 4.46
C LEU A 46 -7.20 -0.93 5.49
N GLY A 47 -6.73 0.16 6.09
CA GLY A 47 -5.74 0.15 7.16
C GLY A 47 -6.23 -0.61 8.40
N SER A 48 -7.51 -0.47 8.77
CA SER A 48 -8.11 -1.22 9.86
C SER A 48 -8.13 -2.73 9.58
N LEU A 49 -8.38 -3.13 8.33
CA LEU A 49 -8.33 -4.52 7.90
C LEU A 49 -6.88 -5.04 7.87
N LEU A 50 -5.97 -4.27 7.27
CA LEU A 50 -4.57 -4.61 7.14
C LEU A 50 -3.88 -4.74 8.49
N TYR A 51 -4.27 -3.94 9.48
CA TYR A 51 -3.81 -4.10 10.86
C TYR A 51 -3.85 -5.56 11.35
N VAL A 52 -4.93 -6.27 11.01
CA VAL A 52 -5.15 -7.68 11.37
C VAL A 52 -4.45 -8.64 10.39
N LEU A 53 -4.44 -8.32 9.10
CA LEU A 53 -3.93 -9.22 8.04
C LEU A 53 -2.40 -9.19 7.90
N VAL A 54 -1.76 -8.02 7.93
CA VAL A 54 -0.29 -7.88 7.73
C VAL A 54 0.49 -7.97 9.04
N LYS A 55 0.33 -9.09 9.74
CA LYS A 55 0.91 -9.37 11.07
C LYS A 55 2.39 -9.00 11.20
N ARG A 56 3.20 -9.30 10.18
CA ARG A 56 4.65 -8.97 10.19
C ARG A 56 4.89 -7.46 10.26
N ARG A 57 4.17 -6.66 9.48
CA ARG A 57 4.32 -5.19 9.49
C ARG A 57 3.79 -4.60 10.79
N THR A 58 2.64 -5.08 11.26
CA THR A 58 2.07 -4.68 12.55
C THR A 58 3.01 -5.01 13.72
N ALA A 59 3.65 -6.18 13.73
CA ALA A 59 4.60 -6.56 14.77
C ALA A 59 5.86 -5.68 14.80
N ILE A 60 6.36 -5.27 13.63
CA ILE A 60 7.49 -4.34 13.54
C ILE A 60 7.09 -2.97 14.09
N ALA A 61 5.94 -2.43 13.66
CA ALA A 61 5.44 -1.15 14.17
C ALA A 61 5.25 -1.18 15.69
N ARG A 62 4.66 -2.25 16.22
CA ARG A 62 4.46 -2.45 17.66
C ARG A 62 5.78 -2.43 18.43
N LYS A 63 6.78 -3.18 17.96
CA LYS A 63 8.12 -3.19 18.59
C LYS A 63 8.76 -1.81 18.56
N ASN A 64 8.66 -1.10 17.43
CA ASN A 64 9.20 0.25 17.32
C ASN A 64 8.54 1.20 18.33
N ILE A 65 7.21 1.12 18.48
CA ILE A 65 6.46 1.94 19.43
C ILE A 65 6.82 1.59 20.88
N GLN A 66 6.92 0.30 21.22
CA GLN A 66 7.37 -0.14 22.55
C GLN A 66 8.77 0.38 22.92
N MET A 67 9.68 0.46 21.93
CA MET A 67 11.03 0.96 22.15
C MET A 67 11.08 2.49 22.28
N ILE A 68 10.26 3.21 21.52
CA ILE A 68 10.30 4.69 21.47
C ILE A 68 9.41 5.33 22.53
N LEU A 69 8.32 4.67 22.93
CA LEU A 69 7.31 5.16 23.89
C LEU A 69 7.08 4.17 25.04
N PRO A 70 8.14 3.73 25.75
CA PRO A 70 8.03 2.73 26.83
C PRO A 70 7.21 3.21 28.03
N GLU A 71 7.02 4.52 28.20
CA GLU A 71 6.26 5.13 29.28
C GLU A 71 4.74 5.00 29.15
N LEU A 72 4.25 4.69 27.94
CA LEU A 72 2.83 4.50 27.67
C LEU A 72 2.35 3.11 28.09
N SER A 73 1.07 3.00 28.44
CA SER A 73 0.46 1.69 28.69
C SER A 73 0.43 0.84 27.41
N GLU A 74 0.37 -0.48 27.57
CA GLU A 74 0.25 -1.39 26.41
C GLU A 74 -0.96 -1.05 25.52
N SER A 75 -2.05 -0.57 26.11
CA SER A 75 -3.26 -0.19 25.39
C SER A 75 -3.06 1.05 24.52
N GLU A 76 -2.31 2.04 25.01
CA GLU A 76 -1.97 3.26 24.28
C GLU A 76 -0.98 2.95 23.16
N GLN A 77 0.05 2.15 23.43
CA GLN A 77 0.99 1.68 22.43
C GLN A 77 0.30 0.90 21.29
N GLU A 78 -0.67 0.05 21.64
CA GLU A 78 -1.46 -0.69 20.65
C GLU A 78 -2.36 0.23 19.82
N ALA A 79 -2.98 1.23 20.45
CA ALA A 79 -3.78 2.24 19.75
C ALA A 79 -2.94 3.03 18.73
N ILE A 80 -1.74 3.47 19.14
CA ILE A 80 -0.78 4.16 18.26
C ILE A 80 -0.33 3.22 17.14
N THR A 81 -0.05 1.94 17.44
CA THR A 81 0.33 0.94 16.43
C THR A 81 -0.76 0.82 15.36
N LYS A 82 -2.02 0.74 15.78
CA LYS A 82 -3.15 0.66 14.86
C LYS A 82 -3.30 1.90 14.01
N GLU A 83 -3.18 3.10 14.60
CA GLU A 83 -3.21 4.35 13.83
C GLU A 83 -2.03 4.43 12.86
N CYS A 84 -0.81 4.07 13.25
CA CYS A 84 0.34 4.02 12.34
C CYS A 84 0.07 3.16 11.09
N ILE A 85 -0.56 1.99 11.24
CA ILE A 85 -0.92 1.17 10.08
C ILE A 85 -1.98 1.85 9.21
N LYS A 86 -2.98 2.51 9.79
CA LYS A 86 -3.99 3.26 9.03
C LYS A 86 -3.38 4.43 8.27
N GLU A 87 -2.56 5.23 8.94
CA GLU A 87 -1.89 6.38 8.34
C GLU A 87 -0.94 5.96 7.23
N ASN A 88 -0.24 4.84 7.38
CA ASN A 88 0.64 4.33 6.33
C ASN A 88 -0.13 3.91 5.05
N VAL A 89 -1.38 3.48 5.18
CA VAL A 89 -2.25 3.16 4.03
C VAL A 89 -2.88 4.42 3.46
N CYS A 90 -3.28 5.38 4.29
CA CYS A 90 -3.73 6.70 3.83
C CYS A 90 -2.63 7.40 3.04
N GLY A 91 -1.41 7.43 3.57
CA GLY A 91 -0.22 8.00 2.91
C GLY A 91 0.12 7.35 1.58
N LEU A 92 -0.19 6.05 1.38
CA LEU A 92 -0.07 5.40 0.07
C LEU A 92 -1.04 6.03 -0.95
N PHE A 93 -2.29 6.27 -0.56
CA PHE A 93 -3.28 6.88 -1.44
C PHE A 93 -3.02 8.36 -1.67
N GLU A 94 -2.57 9.10 -0.65
CA GLU A 94 -2.11 10.48 -0.79
C GLU A 94 -0.93 10.57 -1.77
N SER A 95 0.05 9.67 -1.64
CA SER A 95 1.17 9.61 -2.57
C SER A 95 0.72 9.32 -4.00
N ALA A 96 -0.24 8.39 -4.19
CA ALA A 96 -0.81 8.13 -5.49
C ALA A 96 -1.54 9.36 -6.08
N LYS A 97 -2.31 10.06 -5.24
CA LYS A 97 -3.00 11.30 -5.63
C LYS A 97 -2.01 12.41 -5.98
N ALA A 98 -0.94 12.57 -5.22
CA ALA A 98 0.12 13.54 -5.47
C ALA A 98 0.89 13.27 -6.77
N TRP A 99 1.06 12.00 -7.13
CA TRP A 99 1.78 11.62 -8.36
C TRP A 99 0.93 11.70 -9.62
N PHE A 100 -0.36 11.34 -9.54
CA PHE A 100 -1.20 11.11 -10.72
C PHE A 100 -2.44 12.01 -10.83
N GLY A 101 -2.70 12.86 -9.84
CA GLY A 101 -3.89 13.71 -9.77
C GLY A 101 -3.61 15.07 -9.16
N ASN A 102 -4.69 15.77 -8.75
CA ASN A 102 -4.61 17.10 -8.16
C ASN A 102 -4.83 17.04 -6.64
N MET A 103 -3.86 17.54 -5.86
CA MET A 103 -3.87 17.56 -4.38
C MET A 103 -4.72 18.71 -3.80
N GLN A 104 -5.81 19.10 -4.47
CA GLN A 104 -6.73 20.08 -3.92
C GLN A 104 -7.66 19.42 -2.90
N PRO A 105 -7.73 19.94 -1.66
CA PRO A 105 -8.79 19.56 -0.74
C PRO A 105 -10.12 20.07 -1.34
N THR A 106 -11.01 19.13 -1.64
CA THR A 106 -12.36 19.40 -2.16
C THR A 106 -13.32 19.71 -1.03
#